data_AF-A0ABD6EH03-F1
#
_entry.id   AF-A0ABD6EH03-F1
#
_cell.length_a   1.000
_cell.length_b   1.000
_cell.length_c   1.000
_cell.angle_alpha   90.00
_cell.angle_beta   90.00
_cell.angle_gamma   90.00
#
_symmetry.space_group_name_H-M   'P 1'
#
loop_
_entity.id
_entity.type
_entity.pdbx_description
1 polymer ?
#
loop_
_entity_poly.entity_id
_entity_poly.type
_entity_poly.pdbx_seq_one_letter_code
_entity_poly.pdbx_strand_id
1 'polypeptide(L)'
;MTVTLMDPFRLFFRPNLKHVIDGTETGRDGYFELDGYDHDETSPFQPVIVIYHQCGQLKRYNLTHQSFNIRIPQMYINSKDVFDIGTLNLEPIYPGQKGQVKFEQYSRPLQVRGDLECTTNNAAKKIVQMFASNRKDSNTFIAEEQLERSHFTVNSARAMLTDPFILIAHQCDLTADQVNQDIFRQFNIHIPFYYYNAGRIGLKTFDIGTFNLEVMYPGETLGQIATY
;
A
#
# COMPACT_ATOMS: atom_id res chain seq x y z
N MET A 1 16.29 -0.24 -6.86
CA MET A 1 15.54 -0.45 -5.60
C MET A 1 15.99 -1.80 -5.07
N THR A 2 16.05 -2.00 -3.76
CA THR A 2 16.48 -3.28 -3.18
C THR A 2 15.29 -3.93 -2.50
N VAL A 3 15.08 -5.22 -2.71
CA VAL A 3 14.02 -5.98 -2.06
C VAL A 3 14.66 -7.13 -1.31
N THR A 4 14.28 -7.33 -0.05
CA THR A 4 14.83 -8.41 0.78
C THR A 4 13.71 -9.16 1.48
N LEU A 5 13.83 -10.48 1.53
CA LEU A 5 13.00 -11.36 2.35
C LEU A 5 13.66 -11.54 3.72
N MET A 6 12.94 -11.28 4.81
CA MET A 6 13.49 -11.29 6.17
C MET A 6 12.66 -12.08 7.17
N ASP A 7 13.33 -12.71 8.13
CA ASP A 7 12.68 -13.27 9.34
C ASP A 7 12.21 -12.12 10.29
N PRO A 8 10.97 -12.17 10.81
CA PRO A 8 10.36 -11.08 11.58
C PRO A 8 10.94 -10.88 12.99
N PHE A 9 11.76 -11.78 13.53
CA PHE A 9 12.04 -11.78 14.97
C PHE A 9 12.76 -10.54 15.53
N ARG A 10 13.31 -9.61 14.73
CA ARG A 10 13.85 -8.32 15.22
C ARG A 10 13.79 -7.18 14.20
N LEU A 11 12.59 -6.67 13.88
CA LEU A 11 12.39 -5.47 13.04
C LEU A 11 12.58 -4.12 13.77
N PHE A 12 13.46 -4.05 14.77
CA PHE A 12 13.81 -2.76 15.40
C PHE A 12 15.23 -2.33 15.00
N PHE A 13 15.27 -1.38 14.06
CA PHE A 13 16.42 -0.59 13.63
C PHE A 13 17.64 -1.35 13.06
N ARG A 14 17.82 -1.16 11.75
CA ARG A 14 18.83 -1.75 10.85
C ARG A 14 18.58 -3.24 10.57
N PRO A 15 18.45 -3.66 9.29
CA PRO A 15 18.36 -5.07 8.96
C PRO A 15 19.62 -5.76 9.50
N ASN A 16 19.46 -6.68 10.44
CA ASN A 16 20.53 -7.59 10.79
C ASN A 16 20.72 -8.52 9.59
N LEU A 17 21.86 -8.41 8.90
CA LEU A 17 22.20 -9.21 7.71
C LEU A 17 22.03 -10.72 7.94
N LYS A 18 22.06 -11.18 9.19
CA LYS A 18 21.83 -12.58 9.56
C LYS A 18 20.38 -13.05 9.39
N HIS A 19 19.42 -12.15 9.21
CA HIS A 19 18.00 -12.46 9.07
C HIS A 19 17.48 -12.22 7.65
N VAL A 20 18.34 -11.80 6.73
CA VAL A 20 18.02 -11.73 5.31
C VAL A 20 18.14 -13.14 4.76
N ILE A 21 17.03 -13.66 4.26
CA ILE A 21 16.92 -15.02 3.72
C ILE A 21 17.20 -15.00 2.22
N ASP A 22 16.73 -13.94 1.54
CA ASP A 22 17.03 -13.67 0.15
C ASP A 22 16.94 -12.16 -0.13
N GLY A 23 17.57 -11.69 -1.20
CA GLY A 23 17.50 -10.29 -1.58
C GLY A 23 18.07 -9.99 -2.95
N THR A 24 17.46 -9.03 -3.63
CA THR A 24 17.84 -8.63 -4.99
C THR A 24 17.75 -7.11 -5.18
N GLU A 25 18.46 -6.62 -6.18
CA GLU A 25 18.28 -5.28 -6.71
C GLU A 25 17.45 -5.34 -8.00
N THR A 26 16.39 -4.53 -8.06
CA THR A 26 15.50 -4.54 -9.22
C THR A 26 16.13 -3.93 -10.45
N GLY A 27 15.83 -4.54 -11.60
CA GLY A 27 16.23 -4.06 -12.92
C GLY A 27 15.53 -2.76 -13.33
N ARG A 28 15.77 -2.33 -14.58
CA ARG A 28 15.16 -1.09 -15.13
C ARG A 28 13.63 -1.15 -15.25
N ASP A 29 13.08 -2.35 -15.31
CA ASP A 29 11.65 -2.66 -15.36
C ASP A 29 11.02 -2.77 -13.96
N GLY A 30 11.82 -2.79 -12.89
CA GLY A 30 11.33 -2.90 -11.52
C GLY A 30 10.94 -4.32 -11.09
N TYR A 31 11.13 -5.32 -11.94
CA TYR A 31 10.82 -6.73 -11.64
C TYR A 31 11.76 -7.29 -10.57
N PHE A 32 11.21 -8.18 -9.73
CA PHE A 32 11.97 -8.99 -8.79
C PHE A 32 11.28 -10.32 -8.56
N GLU A 33 12.09 -11.31 -8.18
CA GLU A 33 11.68 -12.63 -7.71
C GLU A 33 12.56 -12.94 -6.50
N LEU A 34 11.97 -13.50 -5.45
CA LEU A 34 12.67 -13.88 -4.22
C LEU A 34 12.27 -15.30 -3.85
N ASP A 35 13.24 -16.11 -3.43
CA ASP A 35 13.04 -17.47 -2.95
C ASP A 35 13.85 -17.67 -1.66
N GLY A 36 13.18 -18.04 -0.58
CA GLY A 36 13.78 -18.12 0.74
C GLY A 36 13.42 -19.38 1.49
N TYR A 37 14.42 -19.96 2.17
CA TYR A 37 14.28 -21.15 2.98
C TYR A 37 14.42 -20.82 4.48
N ASP A 38 13.61 -21.48 5.31
CA ASP A 38 13.72 -21.36 6.77
C ASP A 38 14.95 -22.10 7.28
N HIS A 39 15.97 -21.36 7.72
CA HIS A 39 17.18 -21.93 8.29
C HIS A 39 17.06 -22.24 9.80
N ASP A 40 15.98 -21.83 10.47
CA ASP A 40 15.78 -21.97 11.91
C ASP A 40 14.43 -22.61 12.26
N GLU A 41 14.42 -23.94 12.27
CA GLU A 41 13.25 -24.77 12.61
C GLU A 41 12.76 -24.62 14.06
N THR A 42 13.43 -23.80 14.89
CA THR A 42 13.07 -23.61 16.30
C THR A 42 12.02 -22.53 16.53
N SER A 43 11.69 -21.73 15.49
CA SER A 43 10.73 -20.63 15.60
C SER A 43 9.69 -20.63 14.46
N PRO A 44 8.50 -20.03 14.65
CA PRO A 44 7.50 -19.96 13.59
C PRO A 44 7.98 -19.10 12.41
N PHE A 45 8.11 -19.72 11.24
CA PHE A 45 8.52 -19.05 10.02
C PHE A 45 7.43 -18.09 9.50
N GLN A 46 7.70 -16.78 9.56
CA GLN A 46 6.76 -15.71 9.17
C GLN A 46 7.44 -14.59 8.36
N PRO A 47 8.00 -14.91 7.19
CA PRO A 47 8.85 -13.98 6.45
C PRO A 47 8.11 -12.70 6.02
N VAL A 48 8.88 -11.61 5.94
CA VAL A 48 8.43 -10.30 5.45
C VAL A 48 9.28 -9.84 4.27
N ILE A 49 8.64 -9.23 3.28
CA ILE A 49 9.31 -8.55 2.17
C ILE A 49 9.58 -7.12 2.60
N VAL A 50 10.84 -6.68 2.58
CA VAL A 50 11.24 -5.30 2.85
C VAL A 50 11.68 -4.65 1.56
N ILE A 51 11.02 -3.56 1.17
CA ILE A 51 11.32 -2.81 -0.05
C ILE A 51 12.06 -1.53 0.33
N TYR A 52 13.27 -1.35 -0.20
CA TYR A 52 14.08 -0.14 -0.08
C TYR A 52 14.09 0.63 -1.41
N HIS A 53 13.69 1.92 -1.38
CA HIS A 53 13.62 2.75 -2.58
C HIS A 53 13.95 4.23 -2.31
N GLN A 54 14.19 4.98 -3.39
CA GLN A 54 14.44 6.43 -3.36
C GLN A 54 13.39 7.22 -4.18
N CYS A 55 12.34 6.54 -4.67
CA CYS A 55 11.27 7.18 -5.44
C CYS A 55 10.61 8.33 -4.66
N GLY A 56 10.22 9.39 -5.37
CA GLY A 56 9.58 10.57 -4.78
C GLY A 56 10.52 11.47 -3.95
N GLN A 57 11.81 11.16 -3.80
CA GLN A 57 12.74 12.02 -3.08
C GLN A 57 13.27 13.18 -3.95
N LEU A 58 13.19 14.40 -3.41
CA LEU A 58 13.86 15.56 -3.99
C LEU A 58 15.37 15.38 -3.80
N LYS A 59 16.17 15.60 -4.86
CA LYS A 59 17.65 15.47 -4.94
C LYS A 59 18.46 16.16 -3.82
N ARG A 60 17.82 16.90 -2.90
CA ARG A 60 18.45 17.62 -1.79
C ARG A 60 18.73 16.75 -0.56
N TYR A 61 18.08 15.59 -0.41
CA TYR A 61 18.37 14.63 0.67
C TYR A 61 19.21 13.48 0.14
N ASN A 62 20.51 13.73 -0.04
CA ASN A 62 21.45 12.64 -0.29
C ASN A 62 21.44 11.68 0.91
N LEU A 63 21.23 10.38 0.65
CA LEU A 63 21.49 9.22 1.53
C LEU A 63 20.32 8.60 2.30
N THR A 64 19.07 9.06 2.18
CA THR A 64 17.94 8.43 2.90
C THR A 64 17.12 7.51 2.01
N HIS A 65 17.35 6.20 2.08
CA HIS A 65 16.43 5.22 1.49
C HIS A 65 15.13 5.19 2.29
N GLN A 66 13.98 5.21 1.61
CA GLN A 66 12.68 4.93 2.19
C GLN A 66 12.49 3.41 2.23
N SER A 67 11.84 2.91 3.28
CA SER A 67 11.56 1.48 3.39
C SER A 67 10.21 1.21 4.02
N PHE A 68 9.56 0.15 3.56
CA PHE A 68 8.35 -0.42 4.16
C PHE A 68 8.39 -1.94 4.03
N ASN A 69 7.60 -2.61 4.88
CA ASN A 69 7.59 -4.07 4.98
C ASN A 69 6.22 -4.60 4.56
N ILE A 70 6.18 -5.76 3.93
CA ILE A 70 4.95 -6.43 3.50
C ILE A 70 5.00 -7.86 4.04
N ARG A 71 3.90 -8.31 4.66
CA ARG A 71 3.81 -9.67 5.18
C ARG A 71 3.32 -10.61 4.09
N ILE A 72 3.95 -11.77 3.98
CA ILE A 72 3.51 -12.82 3.06
C ILE A 72 2.30 -13.54 3.68
N PRO A 73 1.21 -13.78 2.94
CA PRO A 73 0.08 -14.55 3.45
C PRO A 73 0.49 -15.98 3.79
N GLN A 74 -0.03 -16.52 4.90
CA GLN A 74 0.42 -17.81 5.44
C GLN A 74 0.26 -18.98 4.46
N MET A 75 -0.74 -18.91 3.56
CA MET A 75 -0.99 -19.95 2.55
C MET A 75 0.11 -20.09 1.50
N TYR A 76 0.95 -19.08 1.31
CA TYR A 76 2.10 -19.14 0.39
C TYR A 76 3.38 -19.60 1.08
N ILE A 77 3.38 -19.70 2.42
CA ILE A 77 4.52 -20.19 3.18
C ILE A 77 4.49 -21.72 3.18
N ASN A 78 5.59 -22.36 2.78
CA ASN A 78 5.68 -23.81 2.56
C ASN A 78 4.68 -24.34 1.52
N SER A 79 4.25 -23.49 0.58
CA SER A 79 3.47 -23.87 -0.60
C SER A 79 4.35 -24.01 -1.83
N LYS A 80 3.82 -24.65 -2.88
CA LYS A 80 4.40 -24.65 -4.22
C LYS A 80 3.92 -23.46 -5.07
N ASP A 81 2.96 -22.71 -4.56
CA ASP A 81 2.35 -21.59 -5.25
C ASP A 81 3.22 -20.33 -5.11
N VAL A 82 3.34 -19.57 -6.19
CA VAL A 82 4.08 -18.30 -6.19
C VAL A 82 3.19 -17.20 -5.64
N PHE A 83 3.70 -16.48 -4.65
CA PHE A 83 3.06 -15.27 -4.15
C PHE A 83 3.39 -14.07 -5.05
N ASP A 84 2.47 -13.71 -5.93
CA ASP A 84 2.57 -12.49 -6.75
C ASP A 84 1.97 -11.29 -5.98
N ILE A 85 2.85 -10.32 -5.69
CA ILE A 85 2.50 -9.08 -4.99
C ILE A 85 1.89 -8.01 -5.91
N GLY A 86 1.93 -8.23 -7.22
CA GLY A 86 1.47 -7.30 -8.24
C GLY A 86 2.47 -6.18 -8.54
N THR A 87 1.96 -5.10 -9.15
CA THR A 87 2.76 -3.93 -9.50
C THR A 87 2.54 -2.80 -8.51
N LEU A 88 3.56 -2.51 -7.69
CA LEU A 88 3.52 -1.45 -6.70
C LEU A 88 4.10 -0.15 -7.24
N ASN A 89 3.33 0.93 -7.20
CA ASN A 89 3.91 2.26 -7.34
C ASN A 89 4.66 2.61 -6.04
N LEU A 90 5.94 2.97 -6.10
CA LEU A 90 6.78 3.30 -4.94
C LEU A 90 6.93 4.81 -4.68
N GLU A 91 6.25 5.62 -5.48
CA GLU A 91 6.02 7.04 -5.22
C GLU A 91 5.16 7.34 -3.94
N PRO A 92 4.09 6.58 -3.62
CA PRO A 92 3.28 6.69 -2.40
C PRO A 92 4.11 6.78 -1.11
N ILE A 93 3.56 7.46 -0.10
CA ILE A 93 4.06 7.36 1.28
C ILE A 93 3.19 6.32 1.99
N TYR A 94 3.80 5.17 2.32
CA TYR A 94 3.11 4.12 3.07
C TYR A 94 3.06 4.44 4.57
N PRO A 95 2.04 3.95 5.31
CA PRO A 95 2.01 4.06 6.76
C PRO A 95 3.33 3.57 7.38
N GLY A 96 4.07 4.46 8.06
CA GLY A 96 5.38 4.18 8.67
C GLY A 96 6.60 4.85 8.01
N GLN A 97 6.44 5.49 6.85
CA GLN A 97 7.49 6.16 6.09
C GLN A 97 7.71 7.63 6.57
N LYS A 98 8.97 8.08 6.73
CA LYS A 98 9.30 9.39 7.35
C LYS A 98 9.91 10.41 6.36
N GLY A 99 9.24 11.57 6.21
CA GLY A 99 9.79 12.82 5.63
C GLY A 99 8.75 13.66 4.87
N GLN A 100 8.60 14.97 5.16
CA GLN A 100 7.68 15.89 4.45
C GLN A 100 8.24 17.32 4.30
N VAL A 101 7.90 18.02 3.19
CA VAL A 101 8.05 19.47 2.95
C VAL A 101 6.85 20.00 2.12
N LYS A 102 6.36 21.23 2.40
CA LYS A 102 5.10 21.84 1.90
C LYS A 102 5.34 23.13 1.07
N PHE A 103 4.54 23.38 0.02
CA PHE A 103 4.42 24.65 -0.76
C PHE A 103 3.05 24.77 -1.51
N GLU A 104 2.59 25.98 -1.85
CA GLU A 104 1.18 26.29 -2.18
C GLU A 104 0.82 26.73 -3.64
N GLN A 105 -0.44 26.43 -3.99
CA GLN A 105 -1.43 26.90 -5.02
C GLN A 105 -1.25 26.81 -6.56
N TYR A 106 -1.93 25.81 -7.18
CA TYR A 106 -2.61 25.74 -8.51
C TYR A 106 -3.25 24.33 -8.63
N SER A 107 -4.59 24.18 -8.53
CA SER A 107 -5.26 22.87 -8.46
C SER A 107 -6.10 22.54 -9.71
N ARG A 108 -5.70 21.50 -10.46
CA ARG A 108 -6.72 20.64 -11.06
C ARG A 108 -7.14 19.61 -10.02
N PRO A 109 -8.35 19.04 -10.13
CA PRO A 109 -8.76 17.96 -9.26
C PRO A 109 -7.75 16.80 -9.40
N LEU A 110 -7.11 16.43 -8.30
CA LEU A 110 -6.38 15.17 -8.21
C LEU A 110 -7.33 14.02 -8.59
N GLN A 111 -6.89 13.21 -9.54
CA GLN A 111 -7.51 11.93 -9.87
C GLN A 111 -6.60 10.81 -9.38
N VAL A 112 -7.18 9.83 -8.70
CA VAL A 112 -6.51 8.61 -8.27
C VAL A 112 -7.16 7.42 -8.96
N ARG A 113 -6.37 6.48 -9.46
CA ARG A 113 -6.86 5.24 -10.05
C ARG A 113 -5.99 4.07 -9.63
N GLY A 114 -6.50 2.86 -9.82
CA GLY A 114 -5.75 1.63 -9.66
C GLY A 114 -6.65 0.41 -9.83
N ASP A 115 -6.07 -0.75 -9.59
CA ASP A 115 -6.76 -2.03 -9.69
C ASP A 115 -6.63 -2.80 -8.37
N LEU A 116 -7.73 -3.39 -7.91
CA LEU A 116 -7.86 -4.13 -6.65
C LEU A 116 -8.32 -5.56 -6.94
N GLU A 117 -7.44 -6.53 -6.74
CA GLU A 117 -7.65 -7.94 -7.10
C GLU A 117 -7.77 -8.84 -5.87
N CYS A 118 -8.57 -9.90 -6.00
CA CYS A 118 -8.73 -10.95 -4.99
C CYS A 118 -8.84 -12.29 -5.71
N THR A 119 -7.81 -13.14 -5.60
CA THR A 119 -7.68 -14.42 -6.31
C THR A 119 -8.75 -15.42 -5.88
N THR A 120 -9.05 -15.49 -4.58
CA THR A 120 -9.92 -16.50 -3.95
C THR A 120 -11.39 -16.15 -4.07
N ASN A 121 -11.75 -14.86 -4.13
CA ASN A 121 -13.12 -14.40 -4.19
C ASN A 121 -13.29 -13.09 -4.96
N ASN A 122 -13.41 -13.21 -6.29
CA ASN A 122 -13.67 -12.06 -7.17
C ASN A 122 -14.96 -11.29 -6.85
N ALA A 123 -15.91 -11.88 -6.13
CA ALA A 123 -17.17 -11.26 -5.73
C ALA A 123 -17.10 -10.53 -4.37
N ALA A 124 -15.94 -10.54 -3.71
CA ALA A 124 -15.76 -9.82 -2.46
C ALA A 124 -15.92 -8.31 -2.67
N LYS A 125 -16.67 -7.66 -1.77
CA LYS A 125 -16.86 -6.20 -1.81
C LYS A 125 -15.51 -5.50 -1.64
N LYS A 126 -15.30 -4.48 -2.45
CA LYS A 126 -14.12 -3.61 -2.45
C LYS A 126 -14.61 -2.18 -2.53
N ILE A 127 -14.15 -1.33 -1.61
CA ILE A 127 -14.60 0.05 -1.47
C ILE A 127 -13.36 0.93 -1.33
N VAL A 128 -13.35 2.04 -2.06
CA VAL A 128 -12.31 3.07 -1.98
C VAL A 128 -12.97 4.37 -1.52
N GLN A 129 -12.53 4.90 -0.38
CA GLN A 129 -12.96 6.21 0.13
C GLN A 129 -11.79 7.20 0.06
N MET A 130 -12.03 8.42 -0.40
CA MET A 130 -11.02 9.48 -0.49
C MET A 130 -11.25 10.57 0.55
N PHE A 131 -10.18 11.01 1.21
CA PHE A 131 -10.22 12.07 2.22
C PHE A 131 -9.23 13.21 1.87
N ALA A 132 -9.60 14.45 2.19
CA ALA A 132 -8.85 15.67 1.86
C ALA A 132 -7.66 15.95 2.80
N SER A 133 -7.71 15.42 4.02
CA SER A 133 -6.68 15.55 5.05
C SER A 133 -6.49 14.23 5.77
N ASN A 134 -5.51 14.15 6.68
CA ASN A 134 -5.22 12.98 7.52
C ASN A 134 -6.30 12.64 8.58
N ARG A 135 -7.53 13.16 8.45
CA ARG A 135 -8.65 12.89 9.35
C ARG A 135 -9.67 12.05 8.59
N LYS A 136 -10.28 11.09 9.27
CA LYS A 136 -11.31 10.20 8.71
C LYS A 136 -12.68 10.62 9.23
N ASP A 137 -13.18 11.76 8.77
CA ASP A 137 -14.46 12.36 9.19
C ASP A 137 -15.27 12.92 8.01
N SER A 138 -16.53 13.27 8.24
CA SER A 138 -17.45 13.76 7.19
C SER A 138 -17.02 15.09 6.57
N ASN A 139 -16.26 15.92 7.29
CA ASN A 139 -15.77 17.20 6.76
C ASN A 139 -14.62 17.01 5.77
N THR A 140 -13.95 15.87 5.84
CA THR A 140 -12.75 15.56 5.06
C THR A 140 -13.01 14.49 4.01
N PHE A 141 -14.10 13.73 4.12
CA PHE A 141 -14.59 12.83 3.10
C PHE A 141 -14.85 13.58 1.78
N ILE A 142 -14.43 12.98 0.67
CA ILE A 142 -14.58 13.57 -0.67
C ILE A 142 -15.46 12.70 -1.56
N ALA A 143 -15.10 11.42 -1.68
CA ALA A 143 -15.73 10.51 -2.61
C ALA A 143 -15.59 9.07 -2.12
N GLU A 144 -16.55 8.24 -2.52
CA GLU A 144 -16.53 6.80 -2.35
C GLU A 144 -16.80 6.13 -3.70
N GLU A 145 -16.10 5.03 -3.94
CA GLU A 145 -16.37 4.14 -5.05
C GLU A 145 -16.42 2.70 -4.53
N GLN A 146 -17.57 2.04 -4.70
CA GLN A 146 -17.69 0.60 -4.53
C GLN A 146 -17.39 -0.07 -5.87
N LEU A 147 -16.44 -1.00 -5.87
CA LEU A 147 -15.96 -1.65 -7.07
C LEU A 147 -16.76 -2.92 -7.33
N GLU A 148 -17.41 -2.95 -8.49
CA GLU A 148 -18.02 -4.16 -9.06
C GLU A 148 -17.00 -5.03 -9.83
N ARG A 149 -15.81 -4.46 -10.12
CA ARG A 149 -14.70 -5.12 -10.83
C ARG A 149 -13.39 -4.88 -10.06
N SER A 150 -12.25 -4.90 -10.75
CA SER A 150 -10.94 -4.60 -10.14
C SER A 150 -10.56 -3.12 -10.25
N HIS A 151 -10.98 -2.42 -11.29
CA HIS A 151 -10.56 -1.03 -11.52
C HIS A 151 -11.38 -0.01 -10.75
N PHE A 152 -10.75 1.06 -10.26
CA PHE A 152 -11.41 2.23 -9.69
C PHE A 152 -10.81 3.54 -10.18
N THR A 153 -11.59 4.62 -10.12
CA THR A 153 -11.13 5.98 -10.37
C THR A 153 -11.87 6.99 -9.49
N VAL A 154 -11.19 7.49 -8.46
CA VAL A 154 -11.72 8.53 -7.55
C VAL A 154 -11.11 9.90 -7.84
N ASN A 155 -11.89 10.96 -7.66
CA ASN A 155 -11.48 12.33 -7.97
C ASN A 155 -11.75 13.25 -6.77
N SER A 156 -10.76 14.09 -6.44
CA SER A 156 -10.85 15.10 -5.37
C SER A 156 -11.85 16.24 -5.63
N ALA A 157 -12.45 16.31 -6.81
CA ALA A 157 -13.32 17.37 -7.27
C ALA A 157 -12.73 18.77 -7.01
N ARG A 158 -13.38 19.59 -6.18
CA ARG A 158 -12.89 20.94 -5.81
C ARG A 158 -12.36 20.99 -4.37
N ALA A 159 -12.13 19.84 -3.74
CA ALA A 159 -11.65 19.78 -2.37
C ALA A 159 -10.26 20.40 -2.23
N MET A 160 -10.03 21.10 -1.12
CA MET A 160 -8.72 21.62 -0.78
C MET A 160 -7.92 20.53 -0.07
N LEU A 161 -6.83 20.09 -0.70
CA LEU A 161 -6.04 18.96 -0.24
C LEU A 161 -4.86 19.43 0.61
N THR A 162 -4.74 18.91 1.83
CA THR A 162 -3.62 19.25 2.73
C THR A 162 -2.72 18.07 3.04
N ASP A 163 -3.28 16.87 3.13
CA ASP A 163 -2.61 15.58 3.30
C ASP A 163 -3.63 14.47 2.96
N PRO A 164 -4.05 14.38 1.69
CA PRO A 164 -5.11 13.48 1.31
C PRO A 164 -4.63 12.04 1.29
N PHE A 165 -5.55 11.14 1.60
CA PHE A 165 -5.32 9.71 1.56
C PHE A 165 -6.55 9.01 0.98
N ILE A 166 -6.34 7.80 0.46
CA ILE A 166 -7.43 6.88 0.16
C ILE A 166 -7.45 5.77 1.21
N LEU A 167 -8.65 5.41 1.66
CA LEU A 167 -8.91 4.21 2.44
C LEU A 167 -9.36 3.13 1.47
N ILE A 168 -8.67 2.00 1.46
CA ILE A 168 -9.09 0.79 0.78
C ILE A 168 -9.72 -0.12 1.83
N ALA A 169 -10.97 -0.51 1.59
CA ALA A 169 -11.72 -1.43 2.43
C ALA A 169 -12.18 -2.63 1.59
N HIS A 170 -11.94 -3.85 2.04
CA HIS A 170 -12.28 -5.05 1.29
C HIS A 170 -12.69 -6.22 2.16
N GLN A 171 -13.38 -7.18 1.55
CA GLN A 171 -13.84 -8.41 2.20
C GLN A 171 -13.10 -9.67 1.74
N CYS A 172 -11.98 -9.49 1.06
CA CYS A 172 -11.15 -10.61 0.57
C CYS A 172 -10.52 -11.37 1.76
N ASP A 173 -10.51 -12.70 1.65
CA ASP A 173 -10.11 -13.64 2.70
C ASP A 173 -10.83 -13.47 4.06
N LEU A 174 -12.04 -12.90 4.07
CA LEU A 174 -12.90 -12.89 5.24
C LEU A 174 -13.83 -14.12 5.29
N THR A 175 -14.16 -14.55 6.51
CA THR A 175 -15.13 -15.64 6.71
C THR A 175 -16.54 -15.17 6.37
N ALA A 176 -17.43 -16.11 6.03
CA ALA A 176 -18.83 -15.79 5.72
C ALA A 176 -19.53 -15.01 6.84
N ASP A 177 -19.23 -15.32 8.10
CA ASP A 177 -19.79 -14.60 9.25
C ASP A 177 -19.32 -13.15 9.32
N GLN A 178 -18.04 -12.90 9.03
CA GLN A 178 -17.48 -11.55 8.98
C GLN A 178 -18.07 -10.73 7.83
N VAL A 179 -18.24 -11.36 6.66
CA VAL A 179 -18.90 -10.75 5.49
C VAL A 179 -20.34 -10.38 5.83
N ASN A 180 -21.09 -11.27 6.49
CA ASN A 180 -22.48 -11.04 6.89
C ASN A 180 -22.62 -9.93 7.95
N GLN A 181 -21.59 -9.70 8.77
CA GLN A 181 -21.52 -8.62 9.75
C GLN A 181 -21.02 -7.28 9.16
N ASP A 182 -20.81 -7.24 7.84
CA ASP A 182 -20.30 -6.09 7.09
C ASP A 182 -18.95 -5.59 7.65
N ILE A 183 -18.10 -6.55 8.03
CA ILE A 183 -16.72 -6.31 8.44
C ILE A 183 -15.85 -6.21 7.19
N PHE A 184 -14.87 -5.32 7.23
CA PHE A 184 -13.89 -5.08 6.19
C PHE A 184 -12.49 -5.05 6.78
N ARG A 185 -11.54 -5.56 6.00
CA ARG A 185 -10.10 -5.29 6.09
C ARG A 185 -9.85 -3.90 5.51
N GLN A 186 -9.12 -3.05 6.22
CA GLN A 186 -9.04 -1.61 5.96
C GLN A 186 -7.61 -1.09 6.09
N PHE A 187 -7.08 -0.43 5.06
CA PHE A 187 -5.77 0.25 5.13
C PHE A 187 -5.76 1.55 4.33
N ASN A 188 -4.87 2.46 4.71
CA ASN A 188 -4.76 3.79 4.13
C ASN A 188 -3.53 3.91 3.22
N ILE A 189 -3.69 4.57 2.08
CA ILE A 189 -2.59 5.00 1.21
C ILE A 189 -2.56 6.53 1.20
N HIS A 190 -1.49 7.11 1.73
CA HIS A 190 -1.28 8.55 1.64
C HIS A 190 -0.80 8.92 0.25
N ILE A 191 -1.44 9.95 -0.31
CA ILE A 191 -1.11 10.43 -1.64
C ILE A 191 0.16 11.26 -1.51
N PRO A 192 1.15 11.10 -2.40
CA PRO A 192 2.35 11.91 -2.33
C PRO A 192 2.07 13.39 -2.60
N PHE A 193 2.82 14.24 -1.90
CA PHE A 193 2.69 15.69 -2.02
C PHE A 193 2.72 16.21 -3.46
N TYR A 194 3.53 15.61 -4.35
CA TYR A 194 3.65 16.04 -5.75
C TYR A 194 2.42 15.79 -6.63
N TYR A 195 1.44 15.00 -6.17
CA TYR A 195 0.19 14.75 -6.91
C TYR A 195 -0.92 15.75 -6.58
N TYR A 196 -0.87 16.38 -5.40
CA TYR A 196 -1.86 17.38 -4.98
C TYR A 196 -1.25 18.75 -4.68
N ASN A 197 0.07 18.89 -4.77
CA ASN A 197 0.72 20.17 -4.67
C ASN A 197 0.57 20.97 -5.96
N ALA A 198 0.72 22.26 -5.77
CA ALA A 198 0.64 23.23 -6.82
C ALA A 198 1.82 23.23 -7.79
N GLY A 199 1.52 23.18 -9.08
CA GLY A 199 2.48 23.36 -10.16
C GLY A 199 1.98 22.76 -11.48
N ARG A 200 2.76 22.89 -12.56
CA ARG A 200 2.47 22.25 -13.87
C ARG A 200 2.32 20.71 -13.79
N ILE A 201 2.62 20.10 -12.65
CA ILE A 201 2.61 18.66 -12.36
C ILE A 201 1.27 18.17 -11.77
N GLY A 202 0.42 19.08 -11.23
CA GLY A 202 -0.90 18.75 -10.66
C GLY A 202 -1.97 18.32 -11.69
N LEU A 203 -1.55 17.84 -12.86
CA LEU A 203 -2.39 17.29 -13.92
C LEU A 203 -2.27 15.76 -14.02
N LYS A 204 -1.31 15.15 -13.34
CA LYS A 204 -1.00 13.74 -13.48
C LYS A 204 -1.96 12.93 -12.61
N THR A 205 -2.68 12.00 -13.23
CA THR A 205 -3.42 10.97 -12.51
C THR A 205 -2.45 10.18 -11.62
N PHE A 206 -2.76 10.09 -10.34
CA PHE A 206 -2.05 9.23 -9.41
C PHE A 206 -2.53 7.79 -9.62
N ASP A 207 -1.68 6.99 -10.24
CA ASP A 207 -1.94 5.58 -10.44
C ASP A 207 -1.27 4.80 -9.30
N ILE A 208 -2.07 4.14 -8.45
CA ILE A 208 -1.51 3.35 -7.35
C ILE A 208 -0.96 2.01 -7.84
N GLY A 209 -1.31 1.59 -9.06
CA GLY A 209 -0.98 0.26 -9.60
C GLY A 209 -2.06 -0.78 -9.26
N THR A 210 -1.64 -2.04 -9.22
CA THR A 210 -2.52 -3.19 -8.97
C THR A 210 -2.19 -3.79 -7.61
N PHE A 211 -3.18 -3.88 -6.72
CA PHE A 211 -3.06 -4.41 -5.37
C PHE A 211 -3.76 -5.76 -5.27
N ASN A 212 -3.01 -6.78 -4.85
CA ASN A 212 -3.59 -8.05 -4.41
C ASN A 212 -4.05 -7.91 -2.96
N LEU A 213 -5.36 -7.91 -2.73
CA LEU A 213 -5.98 -7.67 -1.42
C LEU A 213 -5.99 -8.90 -0.50
N GLU A 214 -5.48 -10.04 -0.94
CA GLU A 214 -5.23 -11.19 -0.06
C GLU A 214 -4.07 -10.90 0.90
N VAL A 215 -3.19 -9.98 0.48
CA VAL A 215 -2.02 -9.52 1.24
C VAL A 215 -2.44 -8.73 2.47
N MET A 216 -1.70 -8.90 3.57
CA MET A 216 -1.81 -8.06 4.75
C MET A 216 -0.91 -6.82 4.63
N TYR A 217 -1.53 -5.66 4.41
CA TYR A 217 -0.82 -4.39 4.23
C TYR A 217 -0.47 -3.73 5.57
N PRO A 218 0.57 -2.86 5.61
CA PRO A 218 0.93 -2.13 6.82
C PRO A 218 -0.19 -1.24 7.37
N GLY A 219 -0.43 -1.33 8.68
CA GLY A 219 -1.44 -0.52 9.35
C GLY A 219 -2.88 -0.96 9.05
N GLU A 220 -3.06 -2.14 8.45
CA GLU A 220 -4.37 -2.67 8.15
C GLU A 220 -5.13 -3.08 9.42
N THR A 221 -6.42 -2.77 9.47
CA THR A 221 -7.31 -3.05 10.59
C THR A 221 -8.60 -3.70 10.13
N LEU A 222 -9.28 -4.41 11.05
CA LEU A 222 -10.62 -4.94 10.82
C LEU A 222 -11.66 -4.02 11.42
N GLY A 223 -12.74 -3.76 10.69
CA GLY A 223 -13.86 -2.99 11.20
C GLY A 223 -14.93 -2.73 10.16
N GLN A 224 -16.02 -2.10 10.60
CA GLN A 224 -17.06 -1.62 9.70
C GLN A 224 -16.61 -0.33 9.01
N ILE A 225 -17.17 -0.06 7.84
CA ILE A 225 -16.95 1.19 7.13
C ILE A 225 -17.91 2.24 7.72
N ALA A 226 -17.37 3.40 8.05
CA ALA A 226 -18.19 4.52 8.48
C ALA A 226 -18.88 5.14 7.26
N THR A 227 -20.17 5.42 7.39
CA THR A 227 -20.95 6.20 6.43
C THR A 227 -20.82 7.68 6.76
N TYR A 228 -20.59 8.51 5.73
CA TYR A 228 -20.27 9.93 5.87
C TYR A 228 -21.27 10.82 5.12
#